data_AF-A0A830DKV9-F1
#
_entry.id   AF-A0A830DKV9-F1
#
_cell.length_a   1.000
_cell.length_b   1.000
_cell.length_c   1.000
_cell.angle_alpha   90.00
_cell.angle_beta   90.00
_cell.angle_gamma   90.00
#
_symmetry.space_group_name_H-M   'P 1'
#
loop_
_entity.id
_entity.type
_entity.pdbx_description
1 polymer ?
#
loop_
_entity_poly.entity_id
_entity_poly.type
_entity_poly.pdbx_seq_one_letter_code
_entity_poly.pdbx_strand_id
1 'polypeptide(L)' 'MVMQKHGYIGEFEYVDDHRYGEIVVELNGRLNKCGVISPRFDVGVREIEPWTARLLPRDRYKDNIIMENNI' A
#
# COMPACT_ATOMS: atom_id res chain seq x y z
N MET A 1 -5.34 4.44 7.96
CA MET A 1 -4.98 4.09 6.58
C MET A 1 -3.53 4.46 6.31
N VAL A 2 -2.71 3.56 5.78
CA VAL A 2 -1.27 3.83 5.55
C VAL A 2 -1.07 4.75 4.35
N MET A 3 -1.82 4.54 3.25
CA MET A 3 -1.69 5.36 2.03
C MET A 3 -2.00 6.85 2.25
N GLN A 4 -3.00 7.18 3.09
CA GLN A 4 -3.34 8.56 3.43
C GLN A 4 -2.26 9.20 4.33
N LYS A 5 -1.76 8.46 5.34
CA LYS A 5 -0.70 8.94 6.23
C LYS A 5 0.59 9.32 5.51
N HIS A 6 0.93 8.59 4.45
CA HIS A 6 2.09 8.88 3.61
C HIS A 6 1.80 9.89 2.49
N GLY A 7 0.55 10.38 2.39
CA GLY A 7 0.17 11.41 1.42
C GLY A 7 0.13 10.93 -0.03
N TYR A 8 -0.19 9.66 -0.30
CA TYR A 8 -0.43 9.17 -1.66
C TYR A 8 -1.89 9.32 -2.12
N ILE A 9 -2.82 9.39 -1.17
CA ILE A 9 -4.25 9.61 -1.40
C ILE A 9 -4.73 10.80 -0.56
N GLY A 10 -5.74 11.51 -1.06
CA GLY A 10 -6.38 12.63 -0.36
C GLY A 10 -7.47 12.16 0.60
N GLU A 11 -8.58 12.89 0.63
CA GLU A 11 -9.77 12.48 1.35
C GLU A 11 -10.40 11.26 0.67
N PHE A 12 -11.02 10.40 1.49
CA PHE A 12 -11.79 9.26 1.01
C PHE A 12 -13.12 9.20 1.77
N GLU A 13 -14.15 8.75 1.09
CA GLU A 13 -15.48 8.57 1.66
C GLU A 13 -15.88 7.10 1.54
N TYR A 14 -16.46 6.57 2.62
CA TYR A 14 -17.04 5.23 2.64
C TYR A 14 -18.55 5.34 2.49
N VAL A 15 -19.08 4.77 1.41
CA VAL A 15 -20.51 4.73 1.13
C VAL A 15 -21.01 3.31 1.44
N ASP A 16 -21.88 3.19 2.43
CA ASP A 16 -22.47 1.90 2.82
C ASP A 16 -23.72 1.60 1.98
N ASP A 17 -23.59 0.64 1.06
CA ASP A 17 -24.66 0.18 0.17
C ASP A 17 -25.43 -1.04 0.71
N HIS A 18 -25.24 -1.41 1.98
CA HIS A 18 -25.75 -2.62 2.62
C HIS A 18 -25.32 -3.94 1.94
N ARG A 19 -24.36 -3.92 1.00
CA ARG A 19 -23.80 -5.12 0.37
C ARG A 19 -22.36 -5.32 0.78
N TYR A 20 -21.47 -4.49 0.23
CA TYR A 20 -20.02 -4.63 0.41
C TYR A 20 -19.33 -3.29 0.67
N GLY A 21 -20.06 -2.17 0.55
CA GLY A 21 -19.55 -0.82 0.70
C GLY A 21 -18.71 -0.39 -0.50
N GLU A 22 -18.81 0.89 -0.86
CA GLU A 22 -18.00 1.53 -1.87
C GLU A 22 -17.05 2.53 -1.21
N ILE A 23 -15.81 2.60 -1.69
CA ILE A 23 -14.83 3.59 -1.23
C ILE A 23 -14.51 4.52 -2.40
N VAL A 24 -14.89 5.78 -2.25
CA VAL A 24 -14.53 6.84 -3.19
C VAL A 24 -13.28 7.52 -2.66
N VAL A 25 -12.23 7.59 -3.48
CA VAL A 25 -10.93 8.20 -3.09
C VAL A 25 -10.59 9.38 -3.99
N GLU A 26 -10.09 10.46 -3.40
CA GLU A 26 -9.47 11.55 -4.15
C GLU A 26 -7.98 11.25 -4.40
N LEU A 27 -7.57 11.22 -5.66
CA LEU A 27 -6.18 10.98 -6.06
C LEU A 27 -5.43 12.31 -6.22
N ASN A 28 -4.32 12.46 -5.51
CA ASN A 28 -3.50 13.68 -5.54
C ASN A 28 -2.41 13.70 -6.64
N GLY A 29 -2.40 12.70 -7.53
CA GLY A 29 -1.45 12.58 -8.64
C GLY A 29 -0.05 12.08 -8.28
N ARG A 30 0.24 11.76 -7.01
CA ARG A 30 1.55 11.22 -6.57
C ARG A 30 1.66 9.71 -6.66
N LEU A 31 0.53 9.02 -6.82
CA LEU A 31 0.47 7.57 -6.93
C LEU A 31 0.92 7.11 -8.32
N ASN A 32 2.07 6.44 -8.39
CA ASN A 32 2.58 5.89 -9.66
C ASN A 32 2.05 4.48 -9.95
N LYS A 33 2.17 3.57 -8.97
CA LYS A 33 1.74 2.18 -9.07
C LYS A 33 1.49 1.64 -7.67
N CYS A 34 0.30 1.08 -7.43
CA CYS A 34 -0.02 0.30 -6.24
C CYS A 34 -0.47 -1.10 -6.66
N GLY A 35 -0.12 -2.11 -5.89
CA GLY A 35 -0.52 -3.48 -6.14
C GLY A 35 -0.36 -4.33 -4.89
N VAL A 36 -1.06 -5.46 -4.86
CA VAL A 36 -0.95 -6.43 -3.78
C VAL A 36 0.00 -7.55 -4.21
N ILE A 37 0.85 -8.00 -3.30
CA ILE A 37 1.65 -9.21 -3.47
C ILE A 37 0.77 -10.40 -3.08
N SER A 38 0.54 -11.31 -4.01
CA SER A 38 -0.26 -12.52 -3.81
C SER A 38 0.49 -13.76 -4.31
N PRO A 39 0.50 -14.88 -3.58
CA PRO A 39 -0.06 -15.06 -2.22
C PRO A 39 0.68 -14.24 -1.16
N ARG A 40 0.08 -14.06 0.02
CA ARG A 40 0.77 -13.43 1.15
C ARG A 40 1.82 -14.41 1.67
N PHE A 41 3.08 -14.14 1.37
CA PHE A 41 4.20 -14.94 1.86
C PHE A 41 4.56 -14.49 3.27
N ASP A 42 4.72 -15.45 4.19
CA ASP A 42 5.33 -15.19 5.49
C ASP A 42 6.83 -14.97 5.28
N VAL A 43 7.26 -13.71 5.36
CA VAL A 43 8.67 -13.33 5.18
C VAL A 43 9.31 -13.05 6.53
N GLY A 44 10.46 -13.66 6.80
CA GLY A 44 11.24 -13.34 8.00
C GLY A 44 11.89 -11.96 7.89
N VAL A 45 12.22 -11.33 9.04
CA VAL A 45 12.84 -9.99 9.08
C VAL A 45 14.11 -9.89 8.22
N ARG A 46 14.87 -10.99 8.10
CA ARG A 46 16.10 -11.06 7.30
C ARG A 46 15.87 -11.17 5.79
N GLU A 47 14.65 -11.49 5.37
CA GLU A 47 14.28 -11.66 3.97
C GLU A 47 13.60 -10.41 3.40
N ILE A 48 13.27 -9.42 4.23
CA ILE A 48 12.61 -8.19 3.79
C ILE A 48 13.47 -7.43 2.78
N GLU A 49 14.76 -7.23 3.06
CA GLU A 49 15.68 -6.48 2.19
C GLU A 49 15.74 -7.00 0.73
N PRO A 50 15.95 -8.31 0.46
CA PRO A 50 15.96 -8.81 -0.91
C PRO A 50 14.59 -8.72 -1.59
N TRP A 51 13.49 -8.83 -0.85
CA TRP A 51 12.14 -8.62 -1.39
C TRP A 51 11.92 -7.16 -1.79
N THR A 52 12.29 -6.21 -0.93
CA THR A 52 12.20 -4.77 -1.24
C THR A 52 13.03 -4.41 -2.46
N ALA A 53 14.25 -4.95 -2.59
CA ALA A 53 15.13 -4.70 -3.72
C ALA A 53 14.62 -5.25 -5.07
N ARG A 54 13.81 -6.31 -5.05
CA ARG A 54 13.18 -6.88 -6.27
C ARG A 54 11.92 -6.12 -6.69
N LEU A 55 11.15 -5.66 -5.72
CA LEU A 55 9.85 -5.03 -5.95
C LEU A 55 9.97 -3.55 -6.29
N LEU A 56 11.00 -2.88 -5.79
CA LEU A 56 11.20 -1.45 -5.99
C LEU A 56 12.49 -1.16 -6.79
N PRO A 57 12.48 -0.18 -7.71
CA PRO A 57 13.70 0.35 -8.28
C PRO A 57 14.56 0.98 -7.18
N ARG A 58 15.87 0.72 -7.22
CA ARG A 58 16.89 0.99 -6.18
C ARG A 58 16.90 2.40 -5.58
N ASP A 59 16.28 3.38 -6.24
CA ASP A 59 16.29 4.80 -5.88
C ASP A 59 15.01 5.31 -5.18
N ARG A 60 13.98 4.48 -4.97
CA ARG A 60 12.71 4.87 -4.32
C ARG A 60 12.47 4.19 -2.95
N TYR A 61 13.47 4.27 -2.07
CA TYR A 61 13.38 3.73 -0.70
C TYR A 61 12.39 4.46 0.21
N LYS A 62 11.98 5.69 -0.13
CA LYS A 62 11.02 6.48 0.68
C LYS A 62 9.58 5.97 0.60
N ASP A 63 9.27 5.15 -0.40
CA ASP A 63 7.92 4.66 -0.67
C ASP A 63 7.64 3.27 -0.06
N ASN A 64 8.39 2.87 0.98
CA ASN A 64 8.22 1.61 1.71
C ASN A 64 6.87 1.58 2.46
N ILE A 65 5.75 1.48 1.75
CA ILE A 65 4.49 0.96 2.28
C ILE A 65 4.50 -0.54 1.99
N ILE A 66 5.34 -1.26 2.71
CA ILE A 66 5.06 -2.67 2.93
C ILE A 66 3.95 -2.61 3.97
N MET A 67 2.72 -3.00 3.58
CA MET A 67 1.66 -3.19 4.56
C MET A 67 2.03 -4.42 5.38
N GLU A 68 2.93 -4.25 6.34
CA GLU A 68 3.04 -5.15 7.47
C GLU A 68 1.65 -5.17 8.10
N ASN A 69 0.98 -6.31 7.97
CA ASN A 69 -0.15 -6.63 8.80
C ASN A 69 0.42 -6.80 10.20
N ASN A 70 0.48 -5.70 10.95
CA ASN A 70 0.59 -5.77 12.40
C ASN A 70 -0.77 -6.26 12.90
N ILE A 71 -0.87 -7.58 13.08
CA ILE A 71 -1.84 -8.19 14.00
C ILE A 71 -1.29 -7.97 15.40
#